data_AF-A0A6B3F6G5-F1
#
_entry.id   AF-A0A6B3F6G5-F1
#
_cell.length_a   1.000
_cell.length_b   1.000
_cell.length_c   1.000
_cell.angle_alpha   90.00
_cell.angle_beta   90.00
_cell.angle_gamma   90.00
#
_symmetry.space_group_name_H-M   'P 1'
#
loop_
_entity.id
_entity.type
_entity.pdbx_description
1 polymer ?
#
loop_
_entity_poly.entity_id
_entity_poly.type
_entity_poly.pdbx_seq_one_letter_code
_entity_poly.pdbx_strand_id
1 'polypeptide(L)' 'PVGIAEFARESWIAGCPRCRTQLVEVCAAAGFAPRIDFATDDYPAVHALVAAGLGVAVLPALALESVRP' A
#
# COMPACT_ATOMS: atom_id res chain seq x y z
N PRO A 1 13.98 10.13 6.74
CA PRO A 1 12.83 9.19 6.64
C PRO A 1 11.74 9.80 5.77
N VAL A 2 11.14 9.03 4.87
CA VAL A 2 10.03 9.47 4.01
C VAL A 2 8.72 9.31 4.79
N GLY A 3 7.87 10.33 4.80
CA GLY A 3 6.57 10.34 5.46
C GLY A 3 5.45 9.89 4.52
N ILE A 4 4.43 9.22 5.07
CA ILE A 4 3.30 8.71 4.26
C ILE A 4 2.52 9.84 3.56
N ALA A 5 2.51 11.04 4.13
CA ALA A 5 1.87 12.23 3.57
C ALA A 5 2.45 12.64 2.20
N GLU A 6 3.70 12.26 1.90
CA GLU A 6 4.33 12.53 0.60
C GLU A 6 3.63 11.78 -0.54
N PHE A 7 2.90 10.71 -0.22
CA PHE A 7 2.16 9.89 -1.19
C PHE A 7 0.65 10.18 -1.21
N ALA A 8 0.21 11.32 -0.66
CA ALA A 8 -1.20 11.67 -0.56
C ALA A 8 -1.93 11.78 -1.92
N ARG A 9 -1.17 11.97 -3.02
CA ARG A 9 -1.71 12.09 -4.38
C ARG A 9 -1.58 10.81 -5.22
N GLU A 10 -0.89 9.80 -4.70
CA GLU A 10 -0.64 8.56 -5.43
C GLU A 10 -1.88 7.65 -5.47
N SER A 11 -1.88 6.73 -6.44
CA SER A 11 -2.77 5.56 -6.42
C SER A 11 -2.28 4.56 -5.37
N TRP A 12 -3.20 4.06 -4.55
CA TRP A 12 -2.89 3.09 -3.50
C TRP A 12 -3.35 1.69 -3.87
N ILE A 13 -2.48 0.72 -3.59
CA ILE A 13 -2.76 -0.72 -3.65
C ILE A 13 -3.00 -1.17 -2.20
N ALA A 14 -4.24 -1.50 -1.88
CA ALA A 14 -4.63 -1.96 -0.55
C ALA A 14 -4.51 -3.48 -0.41
N GLY A 15 -4.43 -3.94 0.85
CA GLY A 15 -4.46 -5.36 1.18
C GLY A 15 -5.88 -5.90 1.36
N CYS A 16 -5.99 -7.03 2.09
CA CYS A 16 -7.25 -7.57 2.58
C CYS A 16 -8.06 -6.52 3.40
N PRO A 17 -9.34 -6.77 3.72
CA PRO A 17 -10.20 -5.78 4.40
C PRO A 17 -9.59 -5.17 5.66
N ARG A 18 -8.89 -5.97 6.48
CA ARG A 18 -8.21 -5.48 7.70
C ARG A 18 -7.01 -4.59 7.39
N CYS A 19 -6.18 -4.98 6.43
CA CYS A 19 -5.04 -4.17 5.97
C CYS A 19 -5.51 -2.86 5.35
N ARG A 20 -6.62 -2.89 4.60
CA ARG A 20 -7.24 -1.69 4.05
C ARG A 20 -7.73 -0.73 5.13
N THR A 21 -8.39 -1.22 6.18
CA THR A 21 -8.79 -0.37 7.31
C THR A 21 -7.59 0.33 7.93
N GLN A 22 -6.52 -0.42 8.22
CA GLN A 22 -5.28 0.15 8.78
C GLN A 22 -4.66 1.20 7.85
N LEU A 23 -4.62 0.94 6.53
CA LEU A 23 -4.12 1.92 5.56
C LEU A 23 -4.92 3.23 5.63
N VAL A 24 -6.25 3.13 5.65
CA VAL A 24 -7.13 4.32 5.76
C VAL A 24 -6.88 5.08 7.05
N GLU A 25 -6.74 4.38 8.19
CA GLU A 25 -6.48 5.00 9.49
C GLU A 25 -5.13 5.73 9.52
N VAL A 26 -4.06 5.12 8.99
CA VAL A 26 -2.72 5.73 8.95
C VAL A 26 -2.68 6.94 8.02
N CYS A 27 -3.31 6.86 6.85
CA CYS A 27 -3.41 8.00 5.94
C CYS A 27 -4.24 9.14 6.55
N ALA A 28 -5.35 8.81 7.22
CA ALA A 28 -6.19 9.79 7.90
C ALA A 28 -5.43 10.50 9.04
N ALA A 29 -4.64 9.76 9.82
CA ALA A 29 -3.75 10.33 10.84
C ALA A 29 -2.68 11.26 10.24
N ALA A 30 -2.30 11.02 8.98
CA ALA A 30 -1.41 11.89 8.20
C ALA A 30 -2.15 13.03 7.45
N GLY A 31 -3.47 13.15 7.61
CA GLY A 31 -4.26 14.27 7.08
C GLY A 31 -4.83 14.08 5.67
N PHE A 32 -4.89 12.85 5.14
CA PHE A 32 -5.48 12.59 3.82
C PHE A 32 -6.26 11.27 3.73
N ALA A 33 -7.19 11.19 2.78
CA ALA A 33 -7.86 9.94 2.42
C ALA A 33 -7.17 9.31 1.20
N PRO A 34 -6.75 8.04 1.26
CA PRO A 34 -6.05 7.41 0.14
C PRO A 34 -7.02 7.11 -1.01
N ARG A 35 -6.58 7.37 -2.25
CA ARG A 35 -7.26 6.89 -3.47
C ARG A 35 -6.84 5.45 -3.72
N ILE A 36 -7.71 4.49 -3.41
CA ILE A 36 -7.43 3.06 -3.56
C ILE A 36 -7.97 2.59 -4.91
N ASP A 37 -7.07 2.28 -5.84
CA ASP A 37 -7.42 1.80 -7.19
C ASP A 37 -7.32 0.27 -7.31
N PHE A 38 -6.53 -0.38 -6.45
CA PHE A 38 -6.36 -1.82 -6.41
C PHE A 38 -6.47 -2.34 -4.98
N ALA A 39 -6.96 -3.58 -4.84
CA ALA A 39 -6.94 -4.30 -3.58
C ALA A 39 -6.68 -5.79 -3.84
N THR A 40 -5.71 -6.37 -3.14
CA THR A 40 -5.40 -7.79 -3.20
C THR A 40 -4.73 -8.25 -1.90
N ASP A 41 -5.01 -9.47 -1.46
CA ASP A 41 -4.39 -10.09 -0.28
C ASP A 41 -3.17 -10.97 -0.63
N ASP A 42 -2.83 -11.05 -1.92
CA ASP A 42 -1.64 -11.71 -2.44
C ASP A 42 -0.45 -10.72 -2.49
N TYR A 43 0.53 -10.89 -1.60
CA TYR A 43 1.70 -10.01 -1.53
C TYR A 43 2.54 -9.99 -2.83
N PRO A 44 2.90 -11.13 -3.44
CA PRO A 44 3.45 -11.16 -4.79
C PRO A 44 2.68 -10.30 -5.81
N ALA A 45 1.35 -10.33 -5.79
CA ALA A 45 0.54 -9.48 -6.67
C ALA A 45 0.68 -7.98 -6.32
N VAL A 46 0.69 -7.61 -5.04
CA VAL A 46 0.97 -6.22 -4.63
C VAL A 46 2.32 -5.75 -5.16
N HIS A 47 3.36 -6.57 -5.00
CA HIS A 47 4.70 -6.27 -5.50
C HIS A 47 4.73 -6.10 -7.02
N ALA A 48 4.06 -6.98 -7.77
CA ALA A 48 3.98 -6.87 -9.22
C ALA A 48 3.28 -5.57 -9.66
N LEU A 49 2.19 -5.17 -8.99
CA LEU A 49 1.48 -3.93 -9.28
C LEU A 49 2.34 -2.69 -8.98
N VAL A 50 3.08 -2.68 -7.87
CA VAL A 50 4.03 -1.62 -7.54
C VAL A 50 5.17 -1.56 -8.57
N ALA A 51 5.76 -2.70 -8.92
CA ALA A 51 6.84 -2.79 -9.91
C ALA A 51 6.39 -2.35 -11.32
N ALA A 52 5.11 -2.55 -11.65
CA ALA A 52 4.49 -2.05 -12.88
C ALA A 52 4.16 -0.56 -12.85
N GLY A 53 4.40 0.15 -11.73
CA GLY A 53 4.15 1.58 -11.59
C GLY A 53 2.67 1.95 -11.44
N LEU A 54 1.82 1.00 -11.04
CA LEU A 54 0.37 1.21 -10.94
C LEU A 54 -0.06 1.87 -9.62
N GLY A 55 0.86 2.01 -8.67
CA GLY A 55 0.61 2.69 -7.40
C GLY A 55 1.64 2.37 -6.34
N VAL A 56 1.35 2.81 -5.12
CA VAL A 56 2.14 2.58 -3.92
C VAL A 56 1.40 1.68 -2.94
N ALA A 57 2.15 1.00 -2.07
CA ALA A 57 1.60 0.14 -1.03
C ALA A 57 2.36 0.32 0.28
N VAL A 58 1.67 0.13 1.41
CA VAL A 58 2.28 -0.05 2.73
C VAL A 58 2.17 -1.53 3.07
N LEU A 59 3.33 -2.16 3.31
CA LEU A 59 3.45 -3.57 3.61
C LEU A 59 4.24 -3.77 4.92
N PRO A 60 3.93 -4.81 5.72
CA PRO A 60 4.82 -5.22 6.81
C PRO A 60 6.19 -5.58 6.25
N ALA A 61 7.28 -5.29 6.99
CA ALA A 61 8.64 -5.62 6.54
C ALA A 61 8.81 -7.11 6.19
N LEU A 62 8.13 -8.02 6.90
CA LEU A 62 8.10 -9.47 6.62
C LEU A 62 7.59 -9.80 5.20
N ALA A 63 6.68 -9.00 4.64
CA ALA A 63 6.14 -9.25 3.30
C ALA A 63 7.23 -9.11 2.22
N LEU A 64 8.32 -8.40 2.47
CA LEU A 64 9.46 -8.32 1.54
C LEU A 64 10.13 -9.68 1.33
N GLU A 65 10.02 -10.61 2.29
CA GLU A 65 10.56 -11.96 2.14
C GLU A 65 9.71 -12.85 1.22
N SER A 66 8.44 -12.49 0.98
CA SER A 66 7.54 -13.23 0.11
C SER A 66 7.88 -13.08 -1.38
N VAL A 67 8.69 -12.06 -1.71
CA VAL A 67 9.19 -11.80 -3.05
C VAL A 67 10.71 -11.96 -3.03
N ARG A 68 11.17 -13.22 -2.99
CA ARG A 68 12.56 -13.53 -3.37
C ARG A 68 12.63 -13.66 -4.89
N PRO A 69 13.72 -13.18 -5.53
CA PRO A 69 13.93 -13.37 -6.96
C PRO A 69 13.94 -14.85 -7.36
#